data_AF-A0A7K1B0S6-F1
#
_entry.id   AF-A0A7K1B0S6-F1
#
_cell.length_a   1.000
_cell.length_b   1.000
_cell.length_c   1.000
_cell.angle_alpha   90.00
_cell.angle_beta   90.00
_cell.angle_gamma   90.00
#
_symmetry.space_group_name_H-M   'P 1'
#
loop_
_entity.id
_entity.type
_entity.pdbx_description
1 polymer ?
#
loop_
_entity_poly.entity_id
_entity_poly.type
_entity_poly.pdbx_seq_one_letter_code
_entity_poly.pdbx_strand_id
1 'polypeptide(L)' 'MNFSERLDMLGGMYQGAPPEIFEMFRAAAEACLPADEYRAVATAAGFA' A
#
# COMPACT_ATOMS: atom_id res chain seq x y z
N MET A 1 -8.31 0.00 10.59
CA MET A 1 -6.99 -0.54 10.24
C MET A 1 -5.95 0.43 10.75
N ASN A 2 -4.97 -0.02 11.51
CA ASN A 2 -3.85 0.80 11.99
C ASN A 2 -2.70 0.80 10.95
N PHE A 3 -1.60 1.49 11.26
CA PHE A 3 -0.44 1.59 10.34
C PHE A 3 0.19 0.22 10.03
N SER A 4 0.41 -0.62 11.04
CA SER A 4 1.02 -1.95 10.85
C SER A 4 0.16 -2.82 9.95
N GLU A 5 -1.15 -2.85 10.19
CA GLU A 5 -2.09 -3.62 9.37
C GLU A 5 -2.12 -3.14 7.91
N ARG A 6 -1.99 -1.83 7.68
CA ARG A 6 -1.87 -1.24 6.33
C ARG A 6 -0.58 -1.64 5.65
N LEU A 7 0.53 -1.58 6.37
CA LEU A 7 1.85 -1.98 5.88
C LEU A 7 1.86 -3.47 5.53
N ASP A 8 1.35 -4.32 6.42
CA ASP A 8 1.28 -5.77 6.19
C ASP A 8 0.40 -6.10 4.99
N MET A 9 -0.74 -5.41 4.83
CA MET A 9 -1.62 -5.62 3.68
C MET A 9 -0.99 -5.17 2.36
N LEU A 10 -0.60 -3.90 2.23
CA LEU A 10 -0.07 -3.35 0.97
C LEU A 10 1.32 -3.88 0.65
N GLY A 11 2.18 -4.03 1.65
CA GLY A 11 3.52 -4.61 1.51
C GLY A 11 3.44 -6.09 1.14
N GLY A 12 2.56 -6.86 1.79
CA GLY A 12 2.32 -8.26 1.44
C GLY A 12 1.81 -8.41 0.00
N MET A 13 0.90 -7.53 -0.44
CA MET A 13 0.43 -7.52 -1.82
C MET A 13 1.52 -7.14 -2.82
N TYR A 14 2.35 -6.14 -2.52
CA TYR A 14 3.46 -5.74 -3.39
C TYR A 14 4.44 -6.90 -3.65
N GLN A 15 4.68 -7.74 -2.65
CA GLN A 15 5.61 -8.88 -2.75
C GLN A 15 4.99 -10.12 -3.42
N GLY A 16 3.67 -10.31 -3.29
CA GLY A 16 3.03 -11.58 -3.67
C GLY A 16 2.01 -11.50 -4.82
N ALA A 17 1.47 -10.32 -5.12
CA ALA A 17 0.44 -10.16 -6.13
C ALA A 17 1.04 -9.90 -7.53
N PRO A 18 0.35 -10.32 -8.60
CA PRO A 18 0.66 -9.85 -9.94
C PRO A 18 0.64 -8.31 -10.01
N PRO A 19 1.52 -7.68 -10.81
CA PRO A 19 1.64 -6.21 -10.85
C PRO A 19 0.32 -5.49 -11.15
N GLU A 20 -0.49 -6.02 -12.07
CA GLU A 20 -1.80 -5.46 -12.43
C GLU A 20 -2.80 -5.45 -11.26
N ILE A 21 -2.75 -6.47 -10.41
CA ILE A 21 -3.58 -6.55 -9.21
C ILE A 21 -3.05 -5.56 -8.18
N PHE A 22 -1.74 -5.56 -7.93
CA PHE A 22 -1.13 -4.61 -7.01
C PHE A 22 -1.47 -3.16 -7.36
N GLU A 23 -1.35 -2.76 -8.63
CA GLU A 23 -1.66 -1.40 -9.06
C GLU A 23 -3.12 -0.99 -8.79
N MET A 24 -4.07 -1.91 -8.98
CA MET A 24 -5.47 -1.64 -8.65
C MET A 24 -5.67 -1.35 -7.15
N PHE A 25 -5.03 -2.13 -6.28
CA PHE A 25 -5.12 -1.94 -4.83
C PHE A 25 -4.31 -0.74 -4.34
N ARG A 26 -3.15 -0.48 -4.95
CA ARG A 26 -2.32 0.70 -4.70
C ARG A 26 -3.10 1.98 -5.00
N ALA A 27 -3.74 2.05 -6.18
CA ALA A 27 -4.56 3.20 -6.57
C ALA A 27 -5.76 3.40 -5.63
N ALA A 28 -6.42 2.32 -5.21
CA ALA A 28 -7.51 2.40 -4.22
C ALA A 28 -7.00 2.90 -2.86
N ALA A 29 -5.84 2.42 -2.40
CA ALA A 29 -5.24 2.86 -1.15
C ALA A 29 -4.81 4.33 -1.18
N GLU A 30 -4.22 4.78 -2.30
CA GLU A 30 -3.85 6.18 -2.51
C GLU A 30 -5.06 7.13 -2.49
N ALA A 31 -6.20 6.68 -3.04
CA ALA A 31 -7.43 7.46 -3.04
C ALA A 31 -8.15 7.49 -1.68
N CYS A 32 -8.00 6.44 -0.86
CA CYS A 32 -8.71 6.31 0.41
C CYS A 32 -7.94 6.84 1.63
N LEU A 33 -6.61 6.90 1.57
CA LEU A 33 -5.79 7.34 2.69
C LEU A 33 -5.45 8.83 2.59
N PRO A 34 -5.26 9.51 3.73
CA PRO A 34 -4.55 10.78 3.78
C PRO A 34 -3.18 10.67 3.09
N ALA A 35 -2.78 11.72 2.36
CA ALA A 35 -1.59 11.68 1.52
C ALA A 35 -0.29 11.42 2.30
N ASP A 36 -0.20 11.91 3.53
CA ASP A 36 0.92 11.67 4.45
C ASP A 36 0.94 10.21 4.93
N GLU A 37 -0.21 9.65 5.26
CA GLU A 37 -0.35 8.26 5.68
C GLU A 37 -0.04 7.28 4.55
N TYR A 38 -0.54 7.53 3.34
CA TYR A 38 -0.22 6.72 2.16
C TYR A 38 1.29 6.74 1.87
N ARG A 39 1.92 7.91 1.89
CA ARG A 39 3.37 8.04 1.66
C ARG A 39 4.18 7.27 2.70
N ALA A 40 3.79 7.32 3.96
CA ALA A 40 4.47 6.57 5.02
C ALA A 40 4.38 5.06 4.79
N VAL A 41 3.19 4.56 4.41
CA VAL A 41 2.98 3.14 4.10
C VAL A 41 3.77 2.73 2.85
N ALA A 42 3.70 3.50 1.77
CA ALA A 42 4.38 3.21 0.52
C ALA A 42 5.92 3.19 0.67
N THR A 43 6.46 4.13 1.44
CA THR A 43 7.90 4.18 1.77
C THR A 43 8.30 2.97 2.60
N ALA A 44 7.54 2.64 3.65
CA ALA A 44 7.84 1.50 4.51
C ALA A 44 7.69 0.15 3.80
N ALA A 45 6.77 0.05 2.83
CA ALA A 45 6.54 -1.14 2.03
C ALA A 45 7.52 -1.29 0.84
N GLY A 46 8.31 -0.26 0.54
CA GLY A 46 9.38 -0.32 -0.45
C GLY A 46 8.94 -0.14 -1.91
N PHE A 47 7.79 0.49 -2.16
CA PHE A 47 7.28 0.75 -3.52
C PHE A 47 7.07 2.24 -3.84
N ALA A 48 7.49 3.14 -2.96
CA ALA A 48 7.50 4.59 -3.18
C ALA A 48 8.76 5.07 -3.92
#